data_AF-A0A0H2R3B8-F1
#
_entry.id   AF-A0A0H2R3B8-F1
#
_cell.length_a   1.000
_cell.length_b   1.000
_cell.length_c   1.000
_cell.angle_alpha   90.00
_cell.angle_beta   90.00
_cell.angle_gamma   90.00
#
_symmetry.space_group_name_H-M   'P 1'
#
loop_
_entity.id
_entity.type
_entity.pdbx_description
1 polymer ?
#
loop_
_entity_poly.entity_id
_entity_poly.type
_entity_poly.pdbx_seq_one_letter_code
_entity_poly.pdbx_strand_id
1 'polypeptide(L)' 'MLTALVKGKFTIIKDCAKIADNTVLLPNSVVPALAHMSGWPAQFIEDLPESTEENIEAQTKQYYNRFQPVEAD' A
#
# COMPACT_ATOMS: atom_id res chain seq x y z
N MET A 1 -2.79 3.45 -6.26
CA MET A 1 -3.64 4.51 -5.67
C MET A 1 -3.58 4.35 -4.16
N LEU A 2 -2.96 5.29 -3.44
CA LEU A 2 -3.05 5.36 -1.99
C LEU A 2 -4.41 5.94 -1.63
N THR A 3 -5.42 5.10 -1.47
CA THR A 3 -6.72 5.54 -0.95
C THR A 3 -6.55 5.83 0.54
N ALA A 4 -7.14 6.94 0.98
CA ALA A 4 -6.90 7.59 2.26
C ALA A 4 -6.85 6.62 3.45
N LEU A 5 -5.66 6.47 4.03
CA LEU A 5 -5.42 5.70 5.24
C LEU A 5 -5.48 6.64 6.44
N VAL A 6 -6.37 6.37 7.40
CA VAL A 6 -6.28 6.97 8.73
C VAL A 6 -5.12 6.29 9.44
N LYS A 7 -3.92 6.89 9.34
CA LYS A 7 -2.71 6.39 10.00
C LYS A 7 -2.77 6.72 11.49
N GLY A 8 -2.76 5.69 12.33
CA GLY A 8 -2.41 5.85 13.74
C GLY A 8 -1.04 6.51 13.90
N LYS A 9 -0.84 7.26 15.00
CA LYS A 9 0.48 7.80 15.32
C LYS A 9 1.45 6.62 15.55
N PHE A 10 2.67 6.72 15.00
CA PHE A 10 3.74 5.72 15.12
C PHE A 10 3.49 4.35 14.47
N THR A 11 2.62 4.27 13.46
CA THR A 11 2.45 3.03 12.69
C THR A 11 3.66 2.77 11.78
N ILE A 12 4.23 1.55 11.86
CA ILE A 12 5.33 1.10 11.02
C ILE A 12 4.76 0.25 9.88
N ILE A 13 5.03 0.64 8.64
CA ILE A 13 4.61 -0.10 7.44
C ILE A 13 5.90 -0.60 6.76
N LYS A 14 6.06 -1.92 6.66
CA LYS A 14 7.19 -2.54 5.97
C LYS A 14 6.97 -2.61 4.45
N ASP A 15 7.99 -3.08 3.73
CA ASP A 15 8.04 -3.10 2.28
C ASP A 15 6.92 -3.94 1.65
N CYS A 16 6.35 -3.44 0.55
CA CYS A 16 5.28 -4.07 -0.22
C CYS A 16 4.02 -4.47 0.57
N ALA A 17 3.78 -3.82 1.71
CA ALA A 17 2.54 -4.01 2.46
C ALA A 17 1.33 -3.45 1.69
N LYS A 18 0.29 -4.28 1.52
CA LYS A 18 -0.95 -3.89 0.85
C LYS A 18 -2.05 -3.65 1.87
N ILE A 19 -2.49 -2.41 1.97
CA ILE A 19 -3.59 -2.01 2.84
C ILE A 19 -4.84 -1.79 2.01
N ALA A 20 -5.94 -2.47 2.35
CA ALA A 20 -7.22 -2.32 1.67
C ALA A 20 -7.87 -0.96 1.95
N ASP A 21 -8.74 -0.52 1.06
CA ASP A 21 -9.52 0.70 1.24
C ASP A 21 -10.37 0.63 2.52
N ASN A 22 -10.56 1.77 3.19
CA ASN A 22 -11.29 1.88 4.47
C ASN A 22 -10.66 1.11 5.65
N THR A 23 -9.39 0.72 5.54
CA THR A 23 -8.68 0.08 6.65
C THR A 23 -8.21 1.13 7.66
N VAL A 24 -8.39 0.84 8.96
CA VAL A 24 -7.93 1.72 10.05
C VAL A 24 -6.79 1.04 10.80
N LEU A 25 -5.58 1.59 10.67
CA LEU A 25 -4.43 1.13 11.43
C LEU A 25 -4.43 1.75 12.83
N LEU A 26 -4.26 0.89 13.83
CA LEU A 26 -4.11 1.32 15.21
C LEU A 26 -2.78 2.06 15.41
N PRO A 27 -2.72 3.03 16.35
CA PRO A 27 -1.46 3.64 16.74
C PRO A 27 -0.50 2.58 17.30
N ASN A 28 0.81 2.74 17.03
CA ASN A 28 1.86 1.76 17.36
C ASN A 28 1.70 0.36 16.68
N SER A 29 0.88 0.24 15.64
CA SER A 29 0.78 -1.00 14.87
C SER A 29 1.99 -1.21 13.95
N VAL A 30 2.40 -2.46 13.76
CA VAL A 30 3.47 -2.86 12.84
C VAL A 30 2.87 -3.75 11.76
N VAL A 31 2.92 -3.30 10.52
CA VAL A 31 2.48 -4.07 9.35
C VAL A 31 3.69 -4.86 8.80
N PRO A 32 3.60 -6.20 8.66
CA PRO A 32 4.67 -7.01 8.09
C PRO A 32 4.95 -6.68 6.61
N ALA A 33 6.12 -7.08 6.12
CA ALA A 33 6.43 -6.97 4.70
C ALA A 33 5.57 -7.98 3.92
N LEU A 34 5.16 -7.63 2.70
CA LEU A 34 4.32 -8.49 1.86
C LEU A 34 3.01 -8.93 2.54
N ALA A 35 2.49 -8.16 3.50
CA ALA A 35 1.25 -8.51 4.18
C ALA A 35 0.04 -7.75 3.62
N HIS A 36 -1.09 -8.45 3.51
CA HIS A 36 -2.37 -7.85 3.18
C HIS A 36 -3.16 -7.54 4.45
N MET A 37 -3.45 -6.26 4.67
CA MET A 37 -4.24 -5.78 5.81
C MET A 37 -5.59 -5.24 5.35
N SER A 38 -6.67 -5.61 6.04
CA SER A 38 -8.03 -5.11 5.76
C SER A 38 -8.88 -4.97 7.03
N GLY A 39 -9.83 -4.04 7.00
CA GLY A 39 -10.87 -3.89 8.02
C GLY A 39 -10.66 -2.76 9.04
N TRP A 40 -11.62 -2.62 9.95
CA TRP A 40 -11.60 -1.66 11.04
C TRP A 40 -11.94 -2.37 12.37
N PRO A 41 -10.94 -2.69 13.22
CA PRO A 41 -9.50 -2.42 13.09
C PRO A 41 -8.82 -3.28 12.03
N ALA A 42 -7.68 -2.82 11.49
CA ALA A 42 -6.91 -3.55 10.49
C ALA A 42 -6.53 -4.95 10.98
N GLN A 43 -6.92 -5.97 10.21
CA GLN A 43 -6.59 -7.37 10.44
C GLN A 43 -5.73 -7.89 9.31
N PHE A 44 -4.82 -8.78 9.66
CA PHE A 44 -4.05 -9.54 8.69
C PHE A 44 -4.98 -10.52 7.98
N ILE A 45 -5.01 -10.45 6.65
CA ILE A 45 -5.85 -11.31 5.81
C ILE A 45 -5.00 -12.46 5.25
N GLU A 46 -3.93 -12.11 4.56
CA GLU A 46 -3.08 -13.07 3.85
C GLU A 46 -1.69 -12.47 3.60
N ASP A 47 -0.72 -13.36 3.32
CA ASP A 47 0.57 -12.97 2.78
C ASP A 47 0.45 -12.82 1.26
N LEU A 48 0.97 -11.71 0.74
CA LEU A 48 1.14 -11.51 -0.69
C LEU A 48 2.36 -12.29 -1.18
N PRO A 49 2.28 -12.91 -2.37
CA PRO A 49 3.44 -13.54 -2.97
C PRO A 49 4.47 -12.48 -3.36
N GLU A 50 5.77 -12.82 -3.26
CA GLU A 50 6.89 -11.96 -3.65
C GLU A 50 6.78 -11.48 -5.11
N SER A 51 6.21 -12.29 -6.00
CA SER A 51 5.95 -11.91 -7.39
C SER A 51 5.01 -10.70 -7.52
N THR A 52 4.25 -10.35 -6.48
CA THR A 52 3.39 -9.15 -6.48
C THR A 52 4.21 -7.87 -6.47
N GLU A 53 5.40 -7.87 -5.84
CA GLU A 53 6.28 -6.70 -5.77
C GLU A 53 6.73 -6.27 -7.17
N GLU A 54 7.30 -7.21 -7.93
CA GLU A 54 7.75 -6.96 -9.30
C GLU A 54 6.59 -6.52 -10.21
N ASN A 55 5.42 -7.17 -10.07
CA ASN A 55 4.24 -6.82 -10.85
C ASN A 55 3.71 -5.41 -10.52
N ILE A 56 3.65 -5.03 -9.24
CA ILE A 56 3.22 -3.70 -8.82
C ILE A 56 4.24 -2.65 -9.27
N GLU A 57 5.54 -2.92 -9.17
CA GLU A 57 6.58 -2.00 -9.63
C GLU A 57 6.47 -1.76 -11.14
N ALA A 58 6.33 -2.83 -11.93
CA ALA A 58 6.17 -2.76 -13.38
C ALA A 58 4.90 -1.98 -13.77
N GLN A 59 3.76 -2.30 -13.14
CA GLN A 59 2.49 -1.60 -13.38
C GLN A 59 2.55 -0.13 -12.99
N THR A 60 3.18 0.18 -11.85
CA THR A 60 3.32 1.55 -11.35
C THR A 60 4.21 2.37 -12.28
N LYS A 61 5.34 1.82 -12.71
CA LYS A 61 6.22 2.45 -13.72
C LYS A 61 5.49 2.70 -15.03
N GLN A 62 4.75 1.72 -15.54
CA GLN A 62 3.94 1.88 -16.76
C GLN A 62 2.87 2.95 -16.61
N TYR A 63 2.20 3.01 -15.46
CA TYR A 63 1.17 4.00 -15.17
C TYR A 63 1.73 5.42 -15.13
N TYR A 64 2.83 5.64 -14.40
CA TYR A 64 3.46 6.97 -14.31
C TYR A 64 4.15 7.37 -15.62
N ASN A 65 4.77 6.44 -16.35
CA ASN A 65 5.35 6.74 -17.67
C ASN A 65 4.30 7.19 -18.69
N ARG A 66 3.06 6.70 -18.56
CA ARG A 66 1.95 7.09 -19.44
C ARG A 66 1.27 8.39 -18.99
N PHE A 67 1.38 8.74 -17.72
CA PHE A 67 0.88 9.97 -17.10
C PHE A 67 2.02 10.94 -16.79
N GLN A 68 2.90 11.21 -17.76
CA GLN A 68 3.78 12.36 -17.65
C GLN A 68 2.96 13.65 -17.79
N PRO A 69 3.20 14.67 -16.96
CA PRO A 69 2.59 15.97 -17.16
C PRO A 69 3.02 16.48 -18.54
N VAL A 70 2.05 16.85 -19.37
CA VAL A 70 2.34 17.65 -20.57
C VAL A 70 2.97 18.94 -20.05
N GLU A 71 4.24 19.20 -20.42
CA GLU A 71 4.83 20.52 -20.20
C GLU A 71 3.88 21.54 -20.80
N ALA A 72 3.31 22.38 -19.94
CA ALA A 72 2.46 23.48 -20.37
C ALA A 72 3.40 24.55 -20.94
N ASP A 73 3.61 24.52 -22.25
CA ASP A 73 4.07 25.68 -23.04
C ASP A 73 3.05 26.83 -22.94
#